data_AF-A0A2D8A6M4-F1
#
_entry.id   AF-A0A2D8A6M4-F1
#
_cell.length_a   1.000
_cell.length_b   1.000
_cell.length_c   1.000
_cell.angle_alpha   90.00
_cell.angle_beta   90.00
_cell.angle_gamma   90.00
#
_symmetry.space_group_name_H-M   'P 1'
#
loop_
_entity.id
_entity.type
_entity.pdbx_description
1 polymer ?
#
loop_
_entity_poly.entity_id
_entity_poly.type
_entity_poly.pdbx_seq_one_letter_code
_entity_poly.pdbx_strand_id
1 'polypeptide(L)'
;MIHNTDGNASKKRRPFLKKVLNIQKLIDDVGGAAKVAEIVGVVRTAPYGWIDRNYISSTNLEKILSADPNLKIDDYFELTTEKQHEQIDGGVRIS
;
A
#
# COMPACT_ATOMS: atom_id res chain seq x y z
N MET A 1 55.21 7.14 15.56
CA MET A 1 54.60 6.29 14.51
C MET A 1 53.95 5.12 15.22
N ILE A 2 52.61 5.09 15.32
CA ILE A 2 51.71 3.95 15.04
C ILE A 2 50.31 4.59 14.93
N HIS A 3 49.63 4.38 13.81
CA HIS A 3 48.28 4.87 13.53
C HIS A 3 47.25 3.99 14.24
N ASN A 4 46.36 4.58 15.03
CA ASN A 4 45.13 3.90 15.44
C ASN A 4 44.06 4.16 14.38
N THR A 5 44.02 3.29 13.38
CA THR A 5 42.90 3.13 12.45
C THR A 5 42.02 2.00 12.93
N ASP A 6 41.22 2.23 13.97
CA ASP A 6 40.13 1.33 14.31
C ASP A 6 38.88 1.81 13.59
N GLY A 7 38.64 1.17 12.45
CA GLY A 7 37.46 1.36 11.64
C GLY A 7 36.20 1.19 12.49
N ASN A 8 35.50 2.31 12.69
CA ASN A 8 34.09 2.30 13.05
C ASN A 8 33.31 1.69 11.88
N ALA A 9 33.36 0.36 11.78
CA ALA A 9 32.51 -0.43 10.94
C ALA A 9 31.08 -0.24 11.45
N SER A 10 30.43 0.81 10.93
CA SER A 10 28.98 0.97 10.98
C SER A 10 28.36 -0.37 10.61
N LYS A 11 27.83 -1.08 11.62
CA LYS A 11 26.90 -2.19 11.42
C LYS A 11 25.78 -1.64 10.55
N LYS A 12 25.87 -1.83 9.22
CA LYS A 12 24.80 -1.52 8.28
C LYS A 12 23.62 -2.39 8.69
N ARG A 13 22.73 -1.86 9.53
CA ARG A 13 21.42 -2.45 9.78
C ARG A 13 20.80 -2.64 8.41
N ARG A 14 20.62 -3.90 7.98
CA ARG A 14 19.90 -4.18 6.75
C ARG A 14 18.53 -3.50 6.89
N PRO A 15 18.12 -2.66 5.92
CA PRO A 15 16.81 -2.04 6.00
C PRO A 15 15.77 -3.15 6.10
N PHE A 16 14.84 -3.03 7.06
CA PHE A 16 13.71 -3.94 7.13
C PHE A 16 12.80 -3.61 5.95
N LEU A 17 12.74 -4.50 4.97
CA LEU A 17 11.86 -4.38 3.82
C LEU A 17 10.48 -4.90 4.24
N LYS A 18 9.48 -4.03 4.21
CA LYS A 18 8.08 -4.38 4.46
C LYS A 18 7.38 -4.60 3.13
N LYS A 19 6.66 -5.72 2.97
CA LYS A 19 5.72 -5.89 1.87
C LYS A 19 4.46 -5.07 2.14
N VAL A 20 4.10 -4.20 1.20
CA VAL A 20 2.90 -3.35 1.26
C VAL A 20 2.10 -3.55 -0.02
N LEU A 21 0.78 -3.65 0.10
CA LEU A 21 -0.11 -3.80 -1.05
C LEU A 21 -0.30 -2.44 -1.72
N ASN A 22 -0.01 -2.33 -3.01
CA ASN A 22 -0.32 -1.17 -3.82
C ASN A 22 -1.80 -1.23 -4.28
N ILE A 23 -2.67 -0.70 -3.42
CA ILE A 23 -4.12 -0.67 -3.67
C ILE A 23 -4.49 0.21 -4.86
N GLN A 24 -3.73 1.28 -5.10
CA GLN A 24 -3.96 2.17 -6.25
C GLN A 24 -3.79 1.39 -7.57
N LYS A 25 -2.66 0.71 -7.73
CA LYS A 25 -2.37 -0.11 -8.93
C LYS A 25 -3.42 -1.21 -9.12
N LEU A 26 -3.84 -1.86 -8.03
CA LEU A 26 -4.91 -2.85 -8.06
C LEU A 26 -6.22 -2.26 -8.60
N ILE A 27 -6.63 -1.09 -8.10
CA ILE A 27 -7.86 -0.43 -8.52
C ILE A 27 -7.77 -0.03 -9.99
N ASP A 28 -6.63 0.50 -10.43
CA ASP A 28 -6.44 0.95 -11.81
C ASP A 28 -6.52 -0.22 -12.80
N ASP A 29 -5.87 -1.34 -12.50
CA ASP A 29 -5.88 -2.55 -13.35
C ASP A 29 -7.28 -3.17 -13.47
N VAL A 30 -8.11 -3.07 -12.44
CA VAL A 30 -9.51 -3.55 -12.48
C VAL A 30 -10.42 -2.65 -13.34
N GLY A 31 -9.94 -1.48 -13.78
CA GLY A 31 -10.72 -0.50 -14.54
C GLY A 31 -11.17 0.70 -13.72
N GLY A 32 -10.49 0.96 -12.60
CA GLY A 32 -10.66 2.14 -11.76
C GLY A 32 -11.69 2.01 -10.64
N ALA A 33 -11.74 3.04 -9.79
CA ALA A 33 -12.55 3.05 -8.57
C ALA A 33 -14.04 2.77 -8.81
N ALA A 34 -14.60 3.25 -9.93
CA ALA A 34 -16.00 3.02 -10.26
C ALA A 34 -16.29 1.53 -10.50
N LYS A 35 -15.42 0.84 -11.24
CA LYS A 35 -15.60 -0.58 -11.55
C LYS A 35 -15.41 -1.45 -10.32
N VAL A 36 -14.41 -1.12 -9.50
CA VAL A 36 -14.18 -1.78 -8.21
C VAL A 36 -15.37 -1.62 -7.27
N ALA A 37 -15.95 -0.42 -7.18
CA ALA A 37 -17.11 -0.17 -6.34
C ALA A 37 -18.34 -0.99 -6.79
N GLU A 38 -18.55 -1.13 -8.10
CA GLU A 38 -19.59 -1.97 -8.70
C GLU A 38 -19.38 -3.45 -8.33
N ILE A 39 -18.16 -3.99 -8.52
CA ILE A 39 -17.81 -5.38 -8.24
C ILE A 39 -18.04 -5.74 -6.75
N VAL A 40 -17.59 -4.86 -5.85
CA VAL A 40 -17.64 -5.12 -4.41
C VAL A 40 -19.02 -4.83 -3.82
N GLY A 41 -19.82 -3.99 -4.48
CA GLY A 41 -21.13 -3.54 -4.02
C GLY A 41 -21.04 -2.44 -2.96
N VAL A 42 -20.13 -1.47 -3.14
CA VAL A 42 -19.89 -0.36 -2.21
C VAL A 42 -20.10 1.00 -2.87
N VAL A 43 -20.12 2.06 -2.07
CA VAL A 43 -20.18 3.44 -2.60
C VAL A 43 -18.94 3.75 -3.44
N ARG A 44 -19.12 4.53 -4.52
CA ARG A 44 -18.06 4.89 -5.48
C ARG A 44 -16.84 5.56 -4.83
N THR A 45 -17.01 6.17 -3.66
CA THR A 45 -15.92 6.84 -2.93
C THR A 45 -15.10 5.90 -2.05
N ALA A 46 -15.59 4.69 -1.74
CA ALA A 46 -14.92 3.76 -0.86
C ALA A 46 -13.51 3.36 -1.36
N PRO A 47 -13.28 3.10 -2.66
CA PRO A 47 -11.95 2.75 -3.15
C PRO A 47 -10.90 3.84 -2.92
N TYR A 48 -11.26 5.12 -3.04
CA TYR A 48 -10.34 6.22 -2.70
C TYR A 48 -9.94 6.21 -1.23
N GLY A 49 -10.90 5.89 -0.35
CA GLY A 49 -10.61 5.73 1.08
C GLY A 49 -9.78 4.48 1.42
N TRP A 50 -9.71 3.48 0.54
CA TRP A 50 -8.81 2.33 0.72
C TRP A 50 -7.38 2.68 0.34
N ILE A 51 -7.20 3.47 -0.71
CA ILE A 51 -5.90 4.00 -1.14
C ILE A 51 -5.30 4.87 -0.04
N ASP A 52 -6.08 5.83 0.46
CA ASP A 52 -5.64 6.78 1.50
C ASP A 52 -5.23 6.08 2.81
N ARG A 53 -6.03 5.09 3.24
CA ARG A 53 -5.73 4.29 4.44
C ARG A 53 -4.71 3.17 4.20
N ASN A 54 -4.32 2.96 2.94
CA ASN A 54 -3.54 1.81 2.50
C ASN A 54 -4.09 0.47 3.06
N TYR A 55 -5.41 0.34 3.07
CA TYR A 55 -6.12 -0.78 3.67
C TYR A 55 -7.38 -1.13 2.89
N ILE A 56 -7.52 -2.43 2.58
CA ILE A 56 -8.73 -3.06 2.04
C ILE A 56 -9.01 -4.32 2.85
N SER A 57 -10.27 -4.61 3.15
CA SER A 57 -10.64 -5.83 3.85
C SER A 57 -10.45 -7.05 2.96
N SER A 58 -10.11 -8.19 3.56
CA SER A 58 -9.97 -9.47 2.83
C SER A 58 -11.23 -9.81 2.03
N THR A 59 -12.42 -9.60 2.62
CA THR A 59 -13.70 -9.84 1.93
C THR A 59 -13.88 -9.02 0.66
N ASN A 60 -13.45 -7.75 0.66
CA ASN A 60 -13.54 -6.91 -0.53
C ASN A 60 -12.50 -7.33 -1.57
N LEU A 61 -11.31 -7.70 -1.11
CA LEU A 61 -10.26 -8.21 -1.98
C LEU A 61 -10.67 -9.53 -2.66
N GLU A 62 -11.27 -10.46 -1.92
CA GLU A 62 -11.78 -11.73 -2.45
C GLU A 62 -12.82 -11.52 -3.55
N LYS A 63 -13.72 -10.54 -3.39
CA LYS A 63 -14.70 -10.19 -4.43
C LYS A 63 -14.03 -9.66 -5.70
N ILE A 64 -13.00 -8.83 -5.56
CA ILE A 64 -12.23 -8.31 -6.70
C ILE A 64 -11.53 -9.46 -7.43
N LEU A 65 -10.82 -10.32 -6.70
CA LEU A 65 -10.11 -11.48 -7.26
C LEU A 65 -11.07 -12.52 -7.87
N SER A 66 -12.27 -12.66 -7.32
CA SER A 66 -13.31 -13.54 -7.88
C SER A 66 -13.88 -12.98 -9.19
N ALA A 67 -13.87 -11.67 -9.38
CA ALA A 67 -14.35 -11.03 -10.60
C ALA A 67 -13.32 -11.10 -11.75
N ASP A 68 -12.02 -11.09 -11.43
CA ASP A 68 -10.96 -11.35 -12.40
C ASP A 68 -9.93 -12.36 -11.86
N PRO A 69 -10.10 -13.66 -12.19
CA PRO A 69 -9.18 -14.72 -11.78
C PRO A 69 -7.76 -14.59 -12.37
N ASN A 70 -7.55 -13.76 -13.39
CA ASN A 70 -6.23 -13.53 -13.97
C ASN A 70 -5.40 -12.57 -13.14
N LEU A 71 -6.04 -11.85 -12.22
CA LEU A 71 -5.40 -10.85 -11.39
C LEU A 71 -4.56 -11.54 -10.29
N LYS A 72 -3.24 -11.47 -10.44
CA LYS A 72 -2.30 -12.06 -9.49
C LYS A 72 -2.00 -11.07 -8.38
N ILE A 73 -2.54 -11.33 -7.19
CA ILE A 73 -2.39 -10.42 -6.05
C ILE A 73 -0.92 -10.13 -5.68
N ASP A 74 -0.02 -11.10 -5.90
CA ASP A 74 1.41 -10.97 -5.67
C ASP A 74 2.06 -9.83 -6.48
N ASP A 75 1.51 -9.48 -7.65
CA ASP A 75 2.04 -8.44 -8.55
C ASP A 75 1.77 -7.01 -8.05
N TYR A 76 0.98 -6.90 -6.97
CA TYR A 76 0.63 -5.64 -6.32
C TYR A 76 1.36 -5.45 -4.99
N PHE A 77 2.15 -6.41 -4.51
CA PHE A 77 2.94 -6.22 -3.31
C PHE A 77 4.31 -5.60 -3.63
N GLU A 78 4.60 -4.47 -2.98
CA GLU A 78 5.85 -3.73 -3.13
C GLU A 78 6.69 -3.79 -1.85
N LEU A 79 8.01 -3.82 -2.01
CA LEU A 79 8.94 -3.76 -0.88
C LEU A 79 9.24 -2.30 -0.55
N THR A 80 8.72 -1.82 0.58
CA THR A 80 9.04 -0.49 1.10
C THR A 80 10.02 -0.57 2.27
N THR A 81 11.00 0.33 2.28
CA THR A 81 11.77 0.65 3.49
C THR A 81 10.92 1.59 4.34
N GLU A 82 10.78 1.35 5.64
CA GLU A 82 9.96 2.20 6.54
C GLU A 82 10.40 3.67 6.52
N LYS A 83 9.79 4.46 5.63
CA LYS A 83 9.60 5.92 5.70
C LYS A 83 8.39 6.24 4.83
N GLN A 84 7.21 6.28 5.44
CA GLN A 84 6.06 7.13 5.08
C GLN A 84 4.82 6.63 5.81
N HIS A 85 4.58 7.22 6.97
CA HIS A 85 3.25 7.41 7.52
C HIS A 85 3.25 8.81 8.15
N GLU A 86 3.40 9.83 7.30
CA GLU A 86 3.04 11.19 7.68
C GLU A 86 1.53 11.30 7.45
N GLN A 87 0.80 11.25 8.56
CA GLN A 87 -0.64 11.40 8.59
C GLN A 87 -0.98 12.83 8.20
N ILE A 88 -1.53 13.05 7.02
CA ILE A 88 -2.27 14.28 6.73
C ILE A 88 -3.70 14.11 7.24
N ASP A 89 -3.89 14.23 8.56
CA ASP A 89 -5.21 14.46 9.15
C ASP A 89 -5.62 15.91 8.81
N GLY A 90 -6.03 16.10 7.56
CA GLY A 90 -6.65 17.32 7.07
C GLY A 90 -8.14 17.31 7.41
N GLY A 91 -8.46 17.37 8.70
CA GLY A 91 -9.82 17.59 9.18
C GLY A 91 -10.37 18.89 8.62
N VAL A 92 -11.21 18.79 7.58
CA VAL A 92 -12.00 19.91 7.04
C VAL A 92 -12.95 20.38 8.15
N ARG A 93 -12.68 21.56 8.70
CA ARG A 93 -13.63 22.31 9.53
C ARG A 93 -14.69 22.91 8.61
N ILE A 94 -15.88 22.34 8.65
CA ILE A 94 -17.17 23.02 8.43
C ILE A 94 -18.00 22.61 9.67
N SER A 95 -18.56 23.49 10.50
CA SER A 95 -19.20 24.79 10.32
C SER A 95 -18.99 25.70 11.53
#